data_AF-A0ABC8L0E6-F1
#
_entry.id   AF-A0ABC8L0E6-F1
#
_cell.length_a   1.000
_cell.length_b   1.000
_cell.length_c   1.000
_cell.angle_alpha   90.00
_cell.angle_beta   90.00
_cell.angle_gamma   90.00
#
_symmetry.space_group_name_H-M   'P 1'
#
loop_
_entity.id
_entity.type
_entity.pdbx_description
1 polymer ?
#
loop_
_entity_poly.entity_id
_entity_poly.type
_entity_poly.pdbx_seq_one_letter_code
_entity_poly.pdbx_strand_id
1 'polypeptide(L)'
;MLEEILRVNANTEYLRSFLHGSSHKELFKKNVPVVTYEDVKPYIERVANGEPSDVISGEPITHFFISSGTTGGKQKIFPVNNKHINGVVDGKVIPFLNTRAVSRTLSGLPVGPVITSFLVSENFKNWSSKRYTSPDEREEVVSIFVPYACALVQAIKFLETHWKELCTNIRSGHVSEWITDLGCRDSVSVILGVPNPELADQVERECCQRSWEGIIKRLWPNIKFIQSVVTGQMSHFIPVLEFYSNNLPLVSMSYNASETLLGINETTLK
;
A
#
# COMPACT_ATOMS: atom_id res chain seq x y z
N MET A 1 14.89 2.79 21.49
CA MET A 1 13.65 3.30 20.84
C MET A 1 12.99 4.42 21.64
N LEU A 2 12.37 4.17 22.81
CA LEU A 2 11.68 5.24 23.56
C LEU A 2 12.59 6.43 23.94
N GLU A 3 13.79 6.18 24.47
CA GLU A 3 14.73 7.26 24.83
C GLU A 3 15.14 8.12 23.63
N GLU A 4 15.26 7.52 22.45
CA GLU A 4 15.57 8.24 21.21
C GLU A 4 14.39 9.13 20.79
N ILE A 5 13.16 8.60 20.83
CA ILE A 5 11.94 9.37 20.59
C ILE A 5 11.85 10.55 21.56
N LEU A 6 12.06 10.32 22.86
CA LEU A 6 12.00 11.38 23.86
C LEU A 6 13.12 12.40 23.67
N ARG A 7 14.33 11.99 23.31
CA ARG A 7 15.45 12.91 23.07
C ARG A 7 15.19 13.82 21.87
N VAL A 8 14.69 13.27 20.78
CA VAL A 8 14.38 14.04 19.55
C VAL A 8 13.21 15.00 19.80
N ASN A 9 12.21 14.59 20.57
CA ASN A 9 10.98 15.35 20.75
C ASN A 9 10.92 16.14 22.08
N ALA A 10 11.98 16.15 22.90
CA ALA A 10 11.94 16.71 24.26
C ALA A 10 11.51 18.19 24.33
N ASN A 11 11.81 18.94 23.27
CA ASN A 11 11.54 20.38 23.17
C ASN A 11 10.32 20.71 22.32
N THR A 12 9.57 19.72 21.83
CA THR A 12 8.32 19.99 21.11
C THR A 12 7.31 20.63 22.04
N GLU A 13 6.41 21.46 21.51
CA GLU A 13 5.38 22.12 22.32
C GLU A 13 4.58 21.09 23.14
N TYR A 14 4.19 19.98 22.50
CA TYR A 14 3.45 18.90 23.14
C TYR A 14 4.22 18.21 24.28
N LEU A 15 5.47 17.77 24.09
CA LEU A 15 6.17 17.06 25.18
C LEU A 15 6.73 18.03 26.23
N ARG A 16 7.03 19.27 25.86
CA ARG A 16 7.54 20.28 26.79
C ARG A 16 6.53 20.62 27.88
N SER A 17 5.22 20.55 27.59
CA SER A 17 4.18 20.78 28.61
C SER A 17 4.12 19.71 29.69
N PHE A 18 4.67 18.50 29.45
CA PHE A 18 4.64 17.38 30.40
C PHE A 18 6.02 17.03 30.97
N LEU A 19 7.08 17.22 30.19
CA LEU A 19 8.43 16.74 30.51
C LEU A 19 9.46 17.85 30.68
N HIS A 20 9.13 19.09 30.31
CA HIS A 20 10.00 20.26 30.46
C HIS A 20 11.44 20.02 29.92
N GLY A 21 11.58 19.35 28.78
CA GLY A 21 12.87 19.04 28.16
C GLY A 21 13.53 17.75 28.65
N SER A 22 12.91 17.02 29.59
CA SER A 22 13.43 15.73 30.05
C SER A 22 13.17 14.59 29.05
N SER A 23 14.14 13.70 28.91
CA SER A 23 14.02 12.46 28.13
C SER A 23 13.97 11.19 28.99
N HIS A 24 13.75 11.32 30.31
CA HIS A 24 13.73 10.17 31.22
C HIS A 24 12.42 9.38 31.16
N LYS A 25 12.54 8.06 30.99
CA LYS A 25 11.42 7.12 30.90
C LYS A 25 10.45 7.18 32.07
N GLU A 26 10.95 7.33 33.30
CA GLU A 26 10.09 7.35 34.49
C GLU A 26 9.22 8.62 34.56
N LEU A 27 9.75 9.75 34.09
CA LEU A 27 8.98 10.99 33.96
C LEU A 27 7.95 10.89 32.83
N PHE A 28 8.29 10.24 31.72
CA PHE A 28 7.34 9.94 30.65
C PHE A 28 6.12 9.17 31.17
N LYS A 29 6.34 8.06 31.88
CA LYS A 29 5.26 7.24 32.43
C LYS A 29 4.38 7.98 33.43
N LYS A 30 4.98 8.87 34.23
CA LYS A 30 4.27 9.60 35.29
C LYS A 30 3.48 10.81 34.76
N ASN A 31 4.02 11.52 33.78
CA ASN A 31 3.54 12.85 33.41
C ASN A 31 2.84 12.91 32.05
N VAL A 32 3.11 11.98 31.12
CA VAL A 32 2.49 12.00 29.79
C VAL A 32 1.20 11.16 29.82
N PRO A 33 0.03 11.75 29.57
CA PRO A 33 -1.24 11.04 29.63
C PRO A 33 -1.40 10.06 28.46
N VAL A 34 -2.20 9.02 28.69
CA VAL A 34 -2.74 8.19 27.60
C VAL A 34 -3.83 9.00 26.91
N VAL A 35 -3.67 9.24 25.61
CA VAL A 35 -4.51 10.14 24.82
C VAL A 35 -5.22 9.43 23.67
N THR A 36 -6.31 10.03 23.21
CA THR A 36 -7.02 9.66 21.97
C THR A 36 -6.67 10.63 20.84
N TYR A 37 -7.17 10.35 19.63
CA TYR A 37 -6.98 11.25 18.49
C TYR A 37 -7.52 12.65 18.75
N GLU A 38 -8.67 12.79 19.41
CA GLU A 38 -9.30 14.10 19.61
C GLU A 38 -8.48 15.01 20.55
N ASP A 39 -7.69 14.43 21.45
CA ASP A 39 -6.82 15.19 22.36
C ASP A 39 -5.59 15.78 21.63
N VAL A 40 -5.08 15.08 20.62
CA VAL A 40 -3.89 15.50 19.84
C VAL A 40 -4.23 16.22 18.54
N LYS A 41 -5.46 16.07 18.05
CA LYS A 41 -5.96 16.66 16.80
C LYS A 41 -5.73 18.17 16.70
N PRO A 42 -5.93 19.01 17.74
CA PRO A 42 -5.68 20.44 17.64
C PRO A 42 -4.24 20.77 17.24
N TYR A 43 -3.26 19.99 17.73
CA TYR A 43 -1.86 20.18 17.38
C TYR A 43 -1.57 19.72 15.93
N ILE A 44 -2.17 18.60 15.52
CA ILE A 44 -2.06 18.09 14.14
C ILE A 44 -2.64 19.10 13.15
N GLU A 45 -3.81 19.68 13.45
CA GLU A 45 -4.47 20.69 12.62
C GLU A 45 -3.66 21.98 12.53
N ARG A 46 -3.01 22.43 13.61
CA ARG A 46 -2.10 23.58 13.60
C ARG A 46 -0.95 23.39 12.61
N VAL A 47 -0.26 22.24 12.66
CA VAL A 47 0.81 21.93 11.71
C VAL A 47 0.27 21.80 10.29
N ALA A 48 -0.89 21.15 10.12
CA ALA A 48 -1.55 21.07 8.81
C ALA A 48 -1.94 22.45 8.24
N ASN A 49 -2.22 23.43 9.11
CA ASN A 49 -2.53 24.81 8.74
C ASN A 49 -1.27 25.70 8.57
N GLY A 50 -0.07 25.15 8.75
CA GLY A 50 1.19 25.82 8.41
C GLY A 50 2.05 26.22 9.61
N GLU A 51 1.68 25.83 10.82
CA GLU A 51 2.61 25.95 11.96
C GLU A 51 3.80 24.99 11.83
N PRO A 52 4.96 25.31 12.44
CA PRO A 52 6.14 24.47 12.35
C PRO A 52 5.93 23.07 12.96
N SER A 53 6.70 22.08 12.51
CA SER A 53 6.55 20.68 12.97
C SER A 53 6.83 20.49 14.46
N ASP A 54 7.63 21.38 15.07
CA ASP A 54 8.03 21.33 16.48
C ASP A 54 6.86 21.49 17.47
N VAL A 55 5.66 21.81 16.99
CA VAL A 55 4.43 21.70 17.76
C VAL A 55 4.23 20.26 18.29
N ILE A 56 4.57 19.23 17.50
CA ILE A 56 4.39 17.79 17.86
C ILE A 56 5.53 16.86 17.50
N SER A 57 6.43 17.26 16.60
CA SER A 57 7.56 16.44 16.14
C SER A 57 8.86 17.25 16.10
N GLY A 58 9.91 16.72 16.70
CA GLY A 58 11.26 17.29 16.62
C GLY A 58 11.93 17.10 15.26
N GLU A 59 11.29 16.38 14.34
CA GLU A 59 11.74 16.18 12.96
C GLU A 59 10.72 16.83 12.02
N PRO A 60 11.14 17.35 10.85
CA PRO A 60 10.22 17.93 9.87
C PRO A 60 9.15 16.94 9.43
N ILE A 61 7.88 17.31 9.59
CA ILE A 61 6.74 16.57 9.05
C ILE A 61 6.70 16.84 7.55
N THR A 62 6.78 15.77 6.76
CA THR A 62 6.86 15.88 5.30
C THR A 62 5.50 15.64 4.63
N HIS A 63 4.65 14.80 5.23
CA HIS A 63 3.36 14.40 4.67
C HIS A 63 2.35 14.06 5.79
N PHE A 64 1.06 14.06 5.46
CA PHE A 64 0.01 13.51 6.32
C PHE A 64 -0.64 12.27 5.68
N PHE A 65 -0.86 11.24 6.49
CA PHE A 65 -1.61 10.04 6.11
C PHE A 65 -3.08 10.17 6.51
N ILE A 66 -3.98 9.88 5.59
CA ILE A 66 -5.40 9.72 5.91
C ILE A 66 -5.67 8.26 6.31
N SER A 67 -6.24 8.06 7.49
CA SER A 67 -6.75 6.75 7.89
C SER A 67 -8.12 6.43 7.29
N SER A 68 -8.41 5.15 7.14
CA SER A 68 -9.73 4.65 6.75
C SER A 68 -10.79 4.78 7.85
N GLY A 69 -10.38 5.04 9.10
CA GLY A 69 -11.27 5.24 10.24
C GLY A 69 -11.87 6.65 10.28
N THR A 70 -13.19 6.74 10.42
CA THR A 70 -13.91 8.01 10.61
C THR A 70 -14.33 8.19 12.06
N THR A 71 -13.99 9.33 12.67
CA THR A 71 -14.62 9.79 13.93
C THR A 71 -15.45 11.02 13.58
N GLY A 72 -16.76 11.00 13.86
CA GLY A 72 -17.67 12.09 13.52
C GLY A 72 -17.85 12.37 12.02
N GLY A 73 -17.62 11.37 11.15
CA GLY A 73 -17.78 11.48 9.70
C GLY A 73 -16.62 12.13 8.94
N LYS A 74 -15.53 12.52 9.63
CA LYS A 74 -14.30 13.03 9.01
C LYS A 74 -13.17 12.02 9.15
N GLN A 75 -12.35 11.87 8.11
CA GLN A 75 -11.20 10.97 8.11
C GLN A 75 -10.08 11.55 8.98
N LYS A 76 -9.39 10.72 9.78
CA LYS A 76 -8.28 11.18 10.63
C LYS A 76 -7.00 11.34 9.81
N ILE A 77 -6.21 12.35 10.14
CA ILE A 77 -4.91 12.64 9.51
C ILE A 77 -3.76 12.42 10.50
N PHE A 78 -2.68 11.81 10.04
CA PHE A 78 -1.53 11.47 10.90
C PHE A 78 -0.23 12.04 10.31
N PRO A 79 0.59 12.75 11.11
CA PRO A 79 1.84 13.34 10.66
C PRO A 79 2.92 12.28 10.46
N VAL A 80 3.75 12.43 9.43
CA VAL A 80 4.80 11.48 9.06
C VAL A 80 6.08 12.20 8.70
N ASN A 81 7.22 11.59 9.07
CA ASN A 81 8.55 11.98 8.60
C ASN A 81 9.17 10.85 7.77
N ASN A 82 10.21 11.15 7.00
CA ASN A 82 10.81 10.21 6.04
C ASN A 82 11.63 9.07 6.70
N LYS A 83 11.73 9.01 8.04
CA LYS A 83 12.68 8.16 8.77
C LYS A 83 12.27 6.68 8.84
N HIS A 84 11.01 6.34 8.54
CA HIS A 84 10.42 5.01 8.78
C HIS A 84 9.90 4.26 7.53
N ILE A 85 10.33 4.63 6.33
CA ILE A 85 9.78 4.10 5.05
C ILE A 85 10.59 2.91 4.47
N ASN A 86 11.39 2.18 5.27
CA ASN A 86 12.23 1.09 4.76
C ASN A 86 11.85 -0.28 5.31
N GLY A 87 11.46 -1.20 4.41
CA GLY A 87 11.49 -2.64 4.64
C GLY A 87 10.38 -3.43 3.94
N VAL A 88 10.68 -4.09 2.80
CA VAL A 88 9.92 -5.25 2.28
C VAL A 88 10.87 -6.23 1.55
N VAL A 89 10.58 -7.51 1.79
CA VAL A 89 11.14 -8.82 1.37
C VAL A 89 11.82 -8.91 -0.01
N ASP A 90 12.83 -9.78 -0.12
CA ASP A 90 13.51 -10.18 -1.36
C ASP A 90 12.68 -11.15 -2.21
N GLY A 91 12.46 -10.80 -3.49
CA GLY A 91 11.75 -11.59 -4.49
C GLY A 91 11.09 -10.71 -5.57
N LYS A 92 10.75 -11.28 -6.74
CA LYS A 92 9.98 -10.61 -7.79
C LYS A 92 8.47 -10.70 -7.48
N VAL A 93 7.82 -9.54 -7.32
CA VAL A 93 6.44 -9.40 -6.83
C VAL A 93 5.58 -8.73 -7.90
N ILE A 94 4.33 -9.16 -8.10
CA ILE A 94 3.33 -8.35 -8.84
C ILE A 94 2.56 -7.49 -7.83
N PRO A 95 2.71 -6.16 -7.85
CA PRO A 95 1.95 -5.28 -6.99
C PRO A 95 0.67 -4.81 -7.70
N PHE A 96 -0.51 -5.12 -7.15
CA PHE A 96 -1.74 -4.43 -7.56
C PHE A 96 -1.97 -3.26 -6.62
N LEU A 97 -1.45 -2.10 -7.03
CA LEU A 97 -1.44 -0.88 -6.23
C LEU A 97 -2.19 0.22 -7.00
N ASN A 98 -3.23 0.75 -6.37
CA ASN A 98 -3.98 1.88 -6.90
C ASN A 98 -3.68 3.13 -6.08
N THR A 99 -3.43 4.24 -6.77
CA THR A 99 -3.42 5.57 -6.14
C THR A 99 -4.86 6.05 -5.98
N ARG A 100 -5.11 6.84 -4.93
CA ARG A 100 -6.32 7.65 -4.81
C ARG A 100 -5.95 9.12 -4.95
N ALA A 101 -6.96 9.98 -5.11
CA ALA A 101 -6.73 11.42 -5.17
C ALA A 101 -5.95 11.91 -3.94
N VAL A 102 -4.85 12.61 -4.20
CA VAL A 102 -4.08 13.33 -3.18
C VAL A 102 -4.63 14.75 -3.12
N SER A 103 -5.02 15.17 -1.92
CA SER A 103 -5.42 16.55 -1.63
C SER A 103 -4.25 17.33 -1.04
N ARG A 104 -4.39 18.64 -0.86
CA ARG A 104 -3.39 19.46 -0.16
C ARG A 104 -4.01 20.11 1.06
N THR A 105 -3.23 20.21 2.13
CA THR A 105 -3.56 21.08 3.26
C THR A 105 -3.52 22.55 2.82
N LEU A 106 -4.02 23.44 3.68
CA LEU A 106 -3.93 24.89 3.47
C LEU A 106 -2.48 25.40 3.42
N SER A 107 -1.56 24.71 4.11
CA SER A 107 -0.11 24.98 4.02
C SER A 107 0.56 24.40 2.77
N GLY A 108 -0.19 23.73 1.90
CA GLY A 108 0.30 23.14 0.66
C GLY A 108 0.86 21.73 0.81
N LEU A 109 0.86 21.14 2.01
CA LEU A 109 1.36 19.78 2.25
C LEU A 109 0.41 18.73 1.64
N PRO A 110 0.93 17.68 0.99
CA PRO A 110 0.11 16.62 0.42
C PRO A 110 -0.57 15.78 1.53
N VAL A 111 -1.84 15.43 1.28
CA VAL A 111 -2.68 14.62 2.14
C VAL A 111 -3.33 13.52 1.31
N GLY A 112 -3.02 12.27 1.63
CA GLY A 112 -3.54 11.11 0.91
C GLY A 112 -3.43 9.82 1.73
N PRO A 113 -4.01 8.70 1.25
CA PRO A 113 -3.80 7.40 1.88
C PRO A 113 -2.33 7.00 1.89
N VAL A 114 -1.87 6.32 2.96
CA VAL A 114 -0.48 5.85 3.16
C VAL A 114 0.13 5.25 1.90
N ILE A 115 -0.60 4.32 1.26
CA ILE A 115 -0.13 3.60 0.06
C ILE A 115 0.05 4.55 -1.13
N THR A 116 -0.84 5.51 -1.31
CA THR A 116 -0.71 6.53 -2.36
C THR A 116 0.51 7.41 -2.10
N SER A 117 0.68 7.90 -0.86
CA SER A 117 1.84 8.71 -0.48
C SER A 117 3.17 7.97 -0.65
N PHE A 118 3.20 6.66 -0.36
CA PHE A 118 4.36 5.82 -0.63
C PHE A 118 4.64 5.69 -2.12
N LEU A 119 3.63 5.35 -2.93
CA LEU A 119 3.75 5.17 -4.40
C LEU A 119 4.24 6.42 -5.13
N VAL A 120 3.86 7.62 -4.66
CA VAL A 120 4.28 8.88 -5.30
C VAL A 120 5.63 9.40 -4.80
N SER A 121 6.16 8.82 -3.71
CA SER A 121 7.42 9.27 -3.09
C SER A 121 8.65 8.98 -3.97
N GLU A 122 9.71 9.77 -3.81
CA GLU A 122 11.00 9.48 -4.45
C GLU A 122 11.57 8.13 -4.01
N ASN A 123 11.23 7.67 -2.81
CA ASN A 123 11.61 6.35 -2.33
C ASN A 123 11.05 5.24 -3.23
N PHE A 124 9.80 5.35 -3.69
CA PHE A 124 9.23 4.38 -4.63
C PHE A 124 9.79 4.56 -6.05
N LYS A 125 9.98 5.80 -6.51
CA LYS A 125 10.58 6.10 -7.83
C LYS A 125 12.01 5.57 -7.96
N ASN A 126 12.78 5.63 -6.88
CA ASN A 126 14.15 5.13 -6.79
C ASN A 126 14.22 3.69 -6.24
N TRP A 127 13.08 3.10 -5.87
CA TRP A 127 13.01 1.70 -5.43
C TRP A 127 13.35 0.82 -6.63
N SER A 128 14.42 0.04 -6.52
CA SER A 128 15.05 -0.56 -7.69
C SER A 128 14.08 -1.34 -8.57
N SER A 129 14.13 -1.06 -9.88
CA SER A 129 13.42 -1.74 -10.97
C SER A 129 13.70 -3.24 -11.08
N LYS A 130 14.53 -3.80 -10.19
CA LYS A 130 14.90 -5.23 -10.15
C LYS A 130 13.88 -6.11 -9.41
N ARG A 131 12.86 -5.53 -8.75
CA ARG A 131 11.95 -6.28 -7.84
C ARG A 131 10.48 -6.40 -8.28
N TYR A 132 10.05 -5.68 -9.32
CA TYR A 132 8.68 -5.73 -9.82
C TYR A 132 8.66 -6.13 -11.28
N THR A 133 7.78 -7.07 -11.65
CA THR A 133 7.60 -7.54 -13.04
C THR A 133 6.28 -7.01 -13.58
N SER A 134 6.17 -6.95 -14.90
CA SER A 134 4.86 -6.87 -15.54
C SER A 134 4.16 -8.25 -15.46
N PRO A 135 2.83 -8.30 -15.57
CA PRO A 135 2.08 -9.57 -15.61
C PRO A 135 2.54 -10.54 -16.72
N ASP A 136 3.27 -10.03 -17.70
CA ASP A 136 3.74 -10.74 -18.89
C ASP A 136 4.95 -11.65 -18.61
N GLU A 137 5.71 -11.40 -17.53
CA GLU A 137 6.83 -12.24 -17.07
C GLU A 137 6.36 -13.42 -16.19
N ARG A 138 5.36 -14.15 -16.67
CA ARG A 138 4.58 -15.19 -15.95
C ARG A 138 5.41 -16.23 -15.18
N GLU A 139 6.56 -16.61 -15.71
CA GLU A 139 7.44 -17.64 -15.11
C GLU A 139 8.27 -17.12 -13.93
N GLU A 140 8.41 -15.80 -13.78
CA GLU A 140 9.29 -15.19 -12.77
C GLU A 140 8.54 -14.70 -11.52
N VAL A 141 7.21 -14.82 -11.53
CA VAL A 141 6.32 -14.31 -10.47
C VAL A 141 6.28 -15.28 -9.30
N VAL A 142 6.82 -14.86 -8.15
CA VAL A 142 6.91 -15.69 -6.94
C VAL A 142 5.81 -15.36 -5.93
N SER A 143 5.31 -14.11 -5.93
CA SER A 143 4.20 -13.69 -5.07
C SER A 143 3.42 -12.52 -5.67
N ILE A 144 2.15 -12.42 -5.26
CA ILE A 144 1.30 -11.25 -5.52
C ILE A 144 1.22 -10.41 -4.25
N PHE A 145 1.42 -9.09 -4.37
CA PHE A 145 1.20 -8.15 -3.30
C PHE A 145 -0.02 -7.27 -3.59
N VAL A 146 -0.97 -7.30 -2.66
CA VAL A 146 -2.16 -6.45 -2.64
C VAL A 146 -2.37 -5.90 -1.25
N PRO A 147 -2.59 -4.59 -1.06
CA PRO A 147 -2.81 -4.05 0.28
C PRO A 147 -4.06 -4.60 0.96
N TYR A 148 -5.12 -4.84 0.20
CA TYR A 148 -6.38 -5.39 0.69
C TYR A 148 -6.90 -6.46 -0.27
N ALA A 149 -7.46 -7.53 0.29
CA ALA A 149 -7.97 -8.67 -0.46
C ALA A 149 -8.99 -8.28 -1.54
N CYS A 150 -9.81 -7.26 -1.25
CA CYS A 150 -10.81 -6.75 -2.18
C CYS A 150 -10.23 -6.27 -3.52
N ALA A 151 -9.02 -5.70 -3.51
CA ALA A 151 -8.39 -5.19 -4.72
C ALA A 151 -8.03 -6.33 -5.68
N LEU A 152 -7.52 -7.45 -5.15
CA LEU A 152 -7.21 -8.63 -5.97
C LEU A 152 -8.49 -9.26 -6.54
N VAL A 153 -9.54 -9.36 -5.73
CA VAL A 153 -10.84 -9.86 -6.20
C VAL A 153 -11.42 -8.96 -7.30
N GLN A 154 -11.31 -7.64 -7.16
CA GLN A 154 -11.74 -6.70 -8.20
C GLN A 154 -10.92 -6.84 -9.50
N ALA A 155 -9.60 -7.01 -9.39
CA ALA A 155 -8.74 -7.23 -10.53
C ALA A 155 -9.09 -8.53 -11.28
N ILE A 156 -9.38 -9.62 -10.55
CA ILE A 156 -9.81 -10.89 -11.17
C ILE A 156 -11.16 -10.73 -11.86
N LYS A 157 -12.14 -10.06 -11.22
CA LYS A 157 -13.45 -9.79 -11.86
C LYS A 157 -13.33 -8.90 -13.11
N PHE A 158 -12.40 -7.96 -13.11
CA PHE A 158 -12.10 -7.16 -14.29
C PHE A 158 -11.54 -8.05 -15.41
N LEU A 159 -10.62 -8.98 -15.07
CA LEU A 159 -10.09 -9.95 -16.01
C LEU A 159 -11.19 -10.89 -16.56
N GLU A 160 -12.09 -11.39 -15.71
CA GLU A 160 -13.25 -12.22 -16.12
C GLU A 160 -14.09 -11.56 -17.21
N THR A 161 -14.21 -10.23 -17.16
CA THR A 161 -15.05 -9.45 -18.07
C THR A 161 -14.30 -8.98 -19.33
N HIS A 162 -12.99 -8.73 -19.25
CA HIS A 162 -12.22 -8.07 -20.31
C HIS A 162 -11.08 -8.92 -20.89
N TRP A 163 -10.91 -10.20 -20.50
CA TRP A 163 -9.78 -11.03 -20.95
C TRP A 163 -9.64 -11.11 -22.48
N LYS A 164 -10.74 -11.13 -23.24
CA LYS A 164 -10.70 -11.18 -24.72
C LYS A 164 -10.03 -9.96 -25.33
N GLU A 165 -10.33 -8.81 -24.76
CA GLU A 165 -9.74 -7.54 -25.18
C GLU A 165 -8.26 -7.50 -24.80
N LEU A 166 -7.93 -7.90 -23.56
CA LEU A 166 -6.54 -8.00 -23.11
C LEU A 166 -5.70 -8.94 -23.98
N CYS A 167 -6.23 -10.12 -24.34
CA CYS A 167 -5.59 -11.02 -25.30
C CYS A 167 -5.42 -10.38 -26.68
N THR A 168 -6.37 -9.56 -27.13
CA THR A 168 -6.25 -8.83 -28.41
C THR A 168 -5.15 -7.76 -28.33
N ASN A 169 -5.05 -7.05 -27.20
CA ASN A 169 -3.99 -6.07 -26.99
C ASN A 169 -2.60 -6.72 -26.95
N ILE A 170 -2.45 -7.85 -26.25
CA ILE A 170 -1.20 -8.63 -26.20
C ILE A 170 -0.84 -9.15 -27.61
N ARG A 171 -1.82 -9.70 -28.33
CA ARG A 171 -1.62 -10.26 -29.68
C ARG A 171 -1.19 -9.21 -30.69
N SER A 172 -1.70 -7.98 -30.57
CA SER A 172 -1.40 -6.87 -31.48
C SER A 172 -0.25 -5.97 -31.00
N GLY A 173 0.14 -6.06 -29.73
CA GLY A 173 1.06 -5.11 -29.09
C GLY A 173 0.45 -3.71 -28.94
N HIS A 174 -0.88 -3.56 -29.00
CA HIS A 174 -1.55 -2.25 -29.02
C HIS A 174 -2.59 -2.13 -27.91
N VAL A 175 -2.51 -1.04 -27.15
CA VAL A 175 -3.45 -0.69 -26.08
C VAL A 175 -4.76 -0.17 -26.68
N SER A 176 -5.89 -0.57 -26.11
CA SER A 176 -7.21 -0.13 -26.54
C SER A 176 -7.42 1.38 -26.48
N GLU A 177 -8.16 1.93 -27.45
CA GLU A 177 -8.32 3.37 -27.64
C GLU A 177 -9.16 4.07 -26.56
N TRP A 178 -9.99 3.32 -25.82
CA TRP A 178 -10.81 3.88 -24.73
C TRP A 178 -9.97 4.28 -23.51
N ILE A 179 -8.72 3.80 -23.41
CA ILE A 179 -7.76 4.26 -22.41
C ILE A 179 -7.27 5.63 -22.86
N THR A 180 -7.87 6.69 -22.32
CA THR A 180 -7.61 8.07 -22.74
C THR A 180 -6.41 8.71 -22.03
N ASP A 181 -5.97 8.13 -20.91
CA ASP A 181 -4.81 8.62 -20.16
C ASP A 181 -3.51 8.29 -20.90
N LEU A 182 -2.83 9.34 -21.40
CA LEU A 182 -1.63 9.20 -22.21
C LEU A 182 -0.47 8.56 -21.42
N GLY A 183 -0.30 8.90 -20.15
CA GLY A 183 0.78 8.34 -19.32
C GLY A 183 0.62 6.84 -19.11
N CYS A 184 -0.61 6.37 -18.90
CA CYS A 184 -0.96 4.96 -18.82
C CYS A 184 -0.72 4.27 -20.17
N ARG A 185 -1.21 4.85 -21.28
CA ARG A 185 -0.98 4.28 -22.62
C ARG A 185 0.50 4.12 -22.92
N ASP A 186 1.30 5.16 -22.73
CA ASP A 186 2.73 5.14 -23.03
C ASP A 186 3.45 4.08 -22.19
N SER A 187 3.13 4.01 -20.89
CA SER A 187 3.72 3.03 -19.98
C SER A 187 3.35 1.59 -20.36
N VAL A 188 2.08 1.33 -20.66
CA VAL A 188 1.60 0.00 -21.05
C VAL A 188 2.10 -0.38 -22.44
N SER A 189 2.22 0.57 -23.38
CA SER A 189 2.78 0.33 -24.71
C SER A 189 4.26 -0.06 -24.64
N VAL A 190 5.04 0.50 -23.72
CA VAL A 190 6.44 0.07 -23.49
C VAL A 190 6.51 -1.39 -23.02
N ILE A 191 5.56 -1.80 -22.17
CA ILE A 191 5.49 -3.16 -21.63
C ILE A 191 5.00 -4.17 -22.68
N LEU A 192 3.89 -3.85 -23.36
CA LEU A 192 3.35 -4.68 -24.45
C LEU A 192 4.36 -4.81 -25.59
N GLY A 193 5.12 -3.74 -25.87
CA GLY A 193 6.25 -3.75 -26.79
C GLY A 193 5.89 -4.29 -28.17
N VAL A 194 6.34 -5.52 -28.46
CA VAL A 194 6.10 -6.22 -29.72
C VAL A 194 4.90 -7.16 -29.63
N PRO A 195 4.15 -7.36 -30.73
CA PRO A 195 3.05 -8.32 -30.80
C PRO A 195 3.46 -9.69 -30.26
N ASN A 196 2.68 -10.24 -29.33
CA ASN A 196 2.95 -11.55 -28.72
C ASN A 196 1.73 -12.49 -28.81
N PRO A 197 1.49 -13.12 -29.97
CA PRO A 197 0.37 -14.04 -30.15
C PRO A 197 0.44 -15.28 -29.26
N GLU A 198 1.63 -15.80 -28.98
CA GLU A 198 1.81 -17.00 -28.18
C GLU A 198 1.36 -16.79 -26.73
N LEU A 199 1.72 -15.65 -26.12
CA LEU A 199 1.26 -15.29 -24.79
C LEU A 199 -0.26 -15.04 -24.77
N ALA A 200 -0.79 -14.36 -25.79
CA ALA A 200 -2.23 -14.14 -25.91
C ALA A 200 -3.01 -15.45 -25.95
N ASP A 201 -2.55 -16.43 -26.74
CA ASP A 201 -3.18 -17.75 -26.83
C ASP A 201 -3.07 -18.53 -25.52
N GLN A 202 -1.96 -18.41 -24.79
CA GLN A 202 -1.80 -19.01 -23.46
C GLN A 202 -2.80 -18.44 -22.46
N VAL A 203 -2.92 -17.11 -22.36
CA VAL A 203 -3.84 -16.44 -21.45
C VAL A 203 -5.29 -16.76 -21.82
N GLU A 204 -5.60 -16.76 -23.12
CA GLU A 204 -6.93 -17.10 -23.66
C GLU A 204 -7.34 -18.53 -23.29
N ARG A 205 -6.44 -19.52 -23.43
CA ARG A 205 -6.71 -20.92 -23.02
C ARG A 205 -7.05 -21.07 -21.55
N GLU A 206 -6.49 -20.24 -20.67
CA GLU A 206 -6.79 -20.30 -19.24
C GLU A 206 -8.08 -19.57 -18.87
N CYS A 207 -8.34 -18.42 -19.52
CA CYS A 207 -9.49 -17.56 -19.22
C CYS A 207 -10.79 -18.05 -19.89
N CYS A 208 -10.71 -18.80 -20.99
CA CYS A 208 -11.89 -19.36 -21.67
C CYS A 208 -12.49 -20.57 -20.96
N GLN A 209 -11.87 -21.06 -19.89
CA GLN A 209 -12.37 -22.20 -19.12
C GLN A 209 -13.66 -21.85 -18.36
N ARG A 210 -14.55 -22.83 -18.22
CA ARG A 210 -15.83 -22.67 -17.50
C ARG A 210 -15.64 -22.36 -16.01
N SER A 211 -14.56 -22.88 -15.40
CA SER A 211 -14.21 -22.62 -14.00
C SER A 211 -12.96 -21.76 -13.90
N TRP A 212 -13.06 -20.72 -13.07
CA TRP A 212 -11.95 -19.84 -12.69
C TRP A 212 -11.26 -20.27 -11.39
N GLU A 213 -11.64 -21.42 -10.84
CA GLU A 213 -10.97 -22.01 -9.70
C GLU A 213 -9.48 -22.20 -9.98
N GLY A 214 -8.61 -21.65 -9.13
CA GLY A 214 -7.17 -21.74 -9.32
C GLY A 214 -6.60 -20.89 -10.45
N ILE A 215 -7.36 -19.97 -11.04
CA ILE A 215 -6.89 -19.10 -12.14
C ILE A 215 -5.60 -18.35 -11.82
N ILE A 216 -5.32 -18.02 -10.56
CA ILE A 216 -4.06 -17.34 -10.18
C ILE A 216 -2.86 -18.27 -10.41
N LYS A 217 -2.92 -19.53 -9.94
CA LYS A 217 -1.88 -20.53 -10.25
C LYS A 217 -1.87 -20.89 -11.74
N ARG A 218 -3.07 -20.90 -12.32
CA ARG A 218 -3.39 -20.75 -13.74
C ARG A 218 -2.36 -19.89 -14.43
N LEU A 219 -2.59 -18.59 -14.31
CA LEU A 219 -1.87 -17.50 -14.96
C LEU A 219 -0.47 -17.26 -14.41
N TRP A 220 -0.11 -17.75 -13.22
CA TRP A 220 1.23 -17.61 -12.64
C TRP A 220 1.65 -18.93 -11.98
N PRO A 221 2.20 -19.89 -12.75
CA PRO A 221 2.42 -21.26 -12.27
C PRO A 221 3.46 -21.36 -11.14
N ASN A 222 4.40 -20.42 -11.06
CA ASN A 222 5.48 -20.41 -10.06
C ASN A 222 5.13 -19.62 -8.79
N ILE A 223 3.89 -19.14 -8.66
CA ILE A 223 3.44 -18.38 -7.50
C ILE A 223 3.43 -19.26 -6.23
N LYS A 224 3.98 -18.72 -5.13
CA LYS A 224 4.10 -19.44 -3.86
C LYS A 224 3.10 -18.99 -2.81
N PHE A 225 2.73 -17.71 -2.78
CA PHE A 225 1.80 -17.15 -1.80
C PHE A 225 1.22 -15.82 -2.29
N ILE A 226 0.13 -15.39 -1.65
CA ILE A 226 -0.47 -14.07 -1.85
C ILE A 226 -0.27 -13.26 -0.58
N GLN A 227 0.38 -12.12 -0.69
CA GLN A 227 0.56 -11.18 0.40
C GLN A 227 -0.58 -10.16 0.41
N SER A 228 -1.46 -10.24 1.41
CA SER A 228 -2.61 -9.34 1.56
C SER A 228 -3.09 -9.24 2.98
N VAL A 229 -3.68 -8.10 3.35
CA VAL A 229 -4.51 -8.00 4.55
C VAL A 229 -5.80 -8.79 4.31
N VAL A 230 -5.95 -9.89 5.03
CA VAL A 230 -7.13 -10.80 5.02
C VAL A 230 -7.75 -10.95 6.42
N THR A 231 -7.31 -10.14 7.39
CA THR A 231 -7.80 -10.16 8.77
C THR A 231 -8.94 -9.14 8.97
N GLY A 232 -9.62 -9.24 10.12
CA GLY A 232 -10.71 -8.32 10.48
C GLY A 232 -11.85 -8.35 9.46
N GLN A 233 -12.28 -7.17 8.99
CA GLN A 233 -13.33 -7.07 7.97
C GLN A 233 -12.93 -7.66 6.62
N MET A 234 -11.66 -7.94 6.32
CA MET A 234 -11.25 -8.53 5.04
C MET A 234 -11.35 -10.06 5.00
N SER A 235 -11.66 -10.72 6.13
CA SER A 235 -11.73 -12.18 6.23
C SER A 235 -12.82 -12.81 5.36
N HIS A 236 -13.90 -12.07 5.06
CA HIS A 236 -14.96 -12.54 4.18
C HIS A 236 -14.49 -12.78 2.73
N PHE A 237 -13.35 -12.22 2.32
CA PHE A 237 -12.75 -12.48 1.00
C PHE A 237 -11.89 -13.75 0.97
N ILE A 238 -11.61 -14.38 2.12
CA ILE A 238 -10.77 -15.59 2.18
C ILE A 238 -11.31 -16.71 1.28
N PRO A 239 -12.60 -17.13 1.37
CA PRO A 239 -13.10 -18.23 0.53
C PRO A 239 -13.02 -17.93 -0.98
N VAL A 240 -13.21 -16.67 -1.35
CA VAL A 240 -13.13 -16.23 -2.75
C VAL A 240 -11.68 -16.26 -3.25
N LEU A 241 -10.73 -15.83 -2.42
CA LEU A 241 -9.31 -15.91 -2.75
C LEU A 241 -8.79 -17.35 -2.75
N GLU A 242 -9.26 -18.21 -1.84
CA GLU A 242 -8.96 -19.65 -1.83
C GLU A 242 -9.44 -20.32 -3.12
N PHE A 243 -10.66 -19.99 -3.57
CA PHE A 243 -11.20 -20.44 -4.85
C PHE A 243 -10.31 -20.02 -6.02
N TYR A 244 -9.99 -18.72 -6.18
CA TYR A 244 -9.19 -18.24 -7.31
C TYR A 244 -7.71 -18.66 -7.24
N SER A 245 -7.19 -18.91 -6.05
CA SER A 245 -5.79 -19.30 -5.84
C SER A 245 -5.57 -20.80 -5.77
N ASN A 246 -6.63 -21.60 -5.70
CA ASN A 246 -6.56 -23.02 -5.38
C ASN A 246 -5.75 -23.24 -4.09
N ASN A 247 -6.19 -22.58 -3.01
CA ASN A 247 -5.61 -22.63 -1.67
C ASN A 247 -4.12 -22.25 -1.60
N LEU A 248 -3.71 -21.14 -2.25
CA LEU A 248 -2.38 -20.58 -1.95
C LEU A 248 -2.36 -20.05 -0.52
N PRO A 249 -1.19 -20.12 0.16
CA PRO A 249 -1.00 -19.43 1.42
C PRO A 249 -1.32 -17.94 1.29
N LEU A 250 -2.23 -17.46 2.14
CA LEU A 250 -2.56 -16.04 2.28
C LEU A 250 -1.74 -15.46 3.44
N VAL A 251 -0.81 -14.57 3.15
CA VAL A 251 0.15 -14.03 4.13
C VAL A 251 -0.16 -12.57 4.41
N SER A 252 -0.63 -12.29 5.64
CA SER A 252 -0.73 -10.92 6.14
C SER A 252 0.57 -10.57 6.86
N MET A 253 1.54 -9.99 6.14
CA MET A 253 2.90 -9.75 6.67
C MET A 253 2.98 -8.66 7.74
N SER A 254 2.18 -7.61 7.66
CA SER A 254 2.31 -6.47 8.56
C SER A 254 0.97 -5.92 9.00
N TYR A 255 0.89 -5.62 10.30
CA TYR A 255 -0.21 -4.87 10.87
C TYR A 255 0.21 -3.40 10.90
N ASN A 256 -0.36 -2.64 9.96
CA ASN A 256 -0.07 -1.22 9.77
C ASN A 256 -1.29 -0.40 10.15
N ALA A 257 -1.05 0.74 10.76
CA ALA A 257 -2.00 1.82 10.89
C ALA A 257 -1.41 3.08 10.23
N SER A 258 -2.22 4.12 10.01
CA SER A 258 -1.68 5.40 9.51
C SER A 258 -0.78 6.07 10.56
N GLU A 259 -0.96 5.69 11.81
CA GLU A 259 -0.24 6.15 12.98
C GLU A 259 1.18 5.59 13.06
N THR A 260 1.35 4.30 12.71
CA THR A 260 2.62 3.59 12.78
C THR A 260 2.50 2.19 12.17
N LEU A 261 3.63 1.60 11.76
CA LEU A 261 3.76 0.15 11.67
C LEU A 261 3.70 -0.39 13.10
N LEU A 262 2.71 -1.22 13.40
CA LEU A 262 2.45 -1.74 14.76
C LEU A 262 3.13 -3.09 15.01
N GLY A 263 3.28 -3.91 13.97
CA GLY A 263 3.94 -5.19 14.08
C GLY A 263 4.04 -5.93 12.74
N ILE A 264 4.93 -6.91 12.71
CA ILE A 264 5.11 -7.86 11.61
C ILE A 264 4.56 -9.20 12.09
N ASN A 265 3.88 -9.93 11.21
CA ASN A 265 3.43 -11.27 11.54
C ASN A 265 4.61 -12.24 11.46
N GLU A 266 5.02 -12.79 12.61
CA GLU A 266 6.11 -13.77 12.69
C GLU A 266 5.69 -15.19 12.27
N THR A 267 4.39 -15.43 12.00
CA THR A 267 3.89 -16.76 11.63
C THR A 267 3.22 -16.75 10.25
N THR A 268 3.81 -17.45 9.29
CA THR A 268 3.09 -17.89 8.08
C THR A 268 1.93 -18.79 8.51
N LEU A 269 0.69 -18.38 8.22
CA LEU A 269 -0.49 -19.22 8.40
C LEU A 269 -0.23 -20.56 7.66
N LYS A 270 -0.26 -21.65 8.43
CA LYS A 270 -0.08 -23.02 7.93
C LYS A 270 -1.28 -23.48 7.13
#